data_AF-A0A4R5NK52-F1
#
_entry.id   AF-A0A4R5NK52-F1
#
_cell.length_a   1.000
_cell.length_b   1.000
_cell.length_c   1.000
_cell.angle_alpha   90.00
_cell.angle_beta   90.00
_cell.angle_gamma   90.00
#
_symmetry.space_group_name_H-M   'P 1'
#
loop_
_entity.id
_entity.type
_entity.pdbx_description
1 polymer ?
#
loop_
_entity_poly.entity_id
_entity_poly.type
_entity_poly.pdbx_seq_one_letter_code
_entity_poly.pdbx_strand_id
1 'polypeptide(L)'
;MSVSTIEKYLDKISKSAIENHDFDLLETNNIAQKLKLSRSTVSRYLNEGYKKGEFSKIQTHPIKFISIRILKKYFKEPFLNYDTVQKMMDSERIHSTDSGDIFNAVIGSGGSLVNQIEEIKTATLYPGKGLPIMLMGPSGSGKTFLAHKIYDYCVQKNLVAKNSKFQSLNCAQYFNNPELLSSLL
;
A
#
# COMPACT_ATOMS: atom_id res chain seq x y z
N MET A 1 9.24 9.33 31.35
CA MET A 1 8.65 8.65 30.18
C MET A 1 9.59 7.55 29.74
N SER A 2 9.11 6.30 29.65
CA SER A 2 9.96 5.17 29.29
C SER A 2 10.25 5.15 27.78
N VAL A 3 11.41 4.61 27.41
CA VAL A 3 11.90 4.41 26.03
C VAL A 3 10.82 3.82 25.10
N SER A 4 9.98 2.94 25.66
CA SER A 4 8.83 2.31 24.98
C SER A 4 7.82 3.28 24.34
N THR A 5 7.72 4.53 24.82
CA THR A 5 6.71 5.48 24.31
C THR A 5 7.09 6.03 22.93
N ILE A 6 8.38 6.35 22.72
CA ILE A 6 8.87 6.87 21.44
C ILE A 6 8.84 5.77 20.38
N GLU A 7 9.27 4.55 20.73
CA GLU A 7 9.21 3.38 19.84
C GLU A 7 7.79 3.11 19.34
N LYS A 8 6.81 3.00 20.26
CA LYS A 8 5.40 2.77 19.89
C LYS A 8 4.84 3.89 19.01
N TYR A 9 5.23 5.14 19.31
CA TYR A 9 4.81 6.27 18.50
C TYR A 9 5.44 6.22 17.10
N LEU A 10 6.74 5.93 17.01
CA LEU A 10 7.46 5.79 15.75
C LEU A 10 6.88 4.66 14.89
N ASP A 11 6.54 3.51 15.49
CA ASP A 11 5.85 2.41 14.81
C ASP A 11 4.54 2.89 14.17
N LYS A 12 3.73 3.64 14.92
CA LYS A 12 2.45 4.17 14.44
C LYS A 12 2.63 5.13 13.26
N ILE A 13 3.53 6.11 13.38
CA ILE A 13 3.72 7.10 12.30
C ILE A 13 4.47 6.51 11.10
N SER A 14 5.35 5.52 11.30
CA SER A 14 6.03 4.80 10.20
C SER A 14 5.01 4.08 9.32
N LYS A 15 4.02 3.42 9.95
CA LYS A 15 2.92 2.78 9.22
C LYS A 15 2.13 3.80 8.41
N SER A 16 1.71 4.89 9.06
CA SER A 16 0.94 5.97 8.42
C SER A 16 1.71 6.62 7.26
N ALA A 17 3.02 6.83 7.40
CA ALA A 17 3.86 7.44 6.39
C ALA A 17 3.96 6.58 5.13
N ILE A 18 4.11 5.26 5.28
CA ILE A 18 4.17 4.32 4.15
C ILE A 18 2.81 4.21 3.44
N GLU A 19 1.70 4.17 4.20
CA GLU A 19 0.35 3.99 3.64
C GLU A 19 -0.18 5.25 2.95
N ASN A 20 0.11 6.43 3.50
CA ASN A 20 -0.43 7.70 3.00
C ASN A 20 0.60 8.53 2.23
N HIS A 21 1.81 8.02 2.03
CA HIS A 21 2.94 8.73 1.41
C HIS A 21 3.32 10.06 2.09
N ASP A 22 2.98 10.23 3.38
CA ASP A 22 3.30 11.41 4.18
C ASP A 22 4.51 11.14 5.08
N PHE A 23 5.71 11.38 4.54
CA PHE A 23 6.96 11.10 5.23
C PHE A 23 7.42 12.24 6.14
N ASP A 24 6.83 13.43 6.06
CA ASP A 24 7.22 14.58 6.88
C ASP A 24 6.91 14.33 8.36
N LEU A 25 5.93 13.46 8.65
CA LEU A 25 5.64 12.97 10.01
C LEU A 25 6.85 12.34 10.71
N LEU A 26 7.82 11.84 9.94
CA LEU A 26 9.00 11.11 10.43
C LEU A 26 10.17 12.01 10.85
N GLU A 27 9.99 13.32 10.74
CA GLU A 27 11.00 14.30 11.14
C GLU A 27 11.07 14.45 12.65
N THR A 28 12.30 14.57 13.19
CA THR A 28 12.52 14.74 14.63
C THR A 28 11.72 15.89 15.25
N ASN A 29 11.52 16.98 14.50
CA ASN A 29 10.73 18.13 14.96
C ASN A 29 9.26 17.76 15.16
N ASN A 30 8.66 17.07 14.19
CA ASN A 30 7.26 16.68 14.22
C ASN A 30 7.00 15.65 15.32
N ILE A 31 7.94 14.70 15.49
CA ILE A 31 7.90 13.73 16.59
C ILE A 31 7.99 14.44 17.94
N ALA A 32 8.93 15.39 18.10
CA ALA A 32 9.13 16.13 19.35
C ALA A 32 7.91 16.98 19.71
N GLN A 33 7.33 17.70 18.75
CA GLN A 33 6.13 18.50 18.95
C GLN A 33 4.96 17.64 19.40
N LYS A 34 4.72 16.49 18.74
CA LYS A 34 3.58 15.64 19.08
C LYS A 34 3.72 14.99 20.45
N LEU A 35 4.93 14.60 20.83
CA LEU A 35 5.21 13.99 22.14
C LEU A 35 5.40 15.03 23.25
N LYS A 36 5.35 16.33 22.93
CA LYS A 36 5.65 17.44 23.86
C LYS A 36 7.00 17.28 24.55
N LEU A 37 8.01 16.85 23.78
CA LEU A 37 9.39 16.66 24.23
C LEU A 37 10.32 17.64 23.52
N SER A 38 11.51 17.85 24.08
CA SER A 38 12.53 18.64 23.40
C SER A 38 13.06 17.90 22.17
N ARG A 39 13.40 18.65 21.12
CA ARG A 39 14.02 18.10 19.91
C ARG A 39 15.32 17.35 20.22
N SER A 40 16.13 17.86 21.15
CA SER A 40 17.40 17.24 21.55
C SER A 40 17.20 15.88 22.21
N THR A 41 16.21 15.76 23.10
CA THR A 41 15.85 14.48 23.73
C THR A 41 15.37 13.47 22.71
N VAL A 42 14.43 13.86 21.82
CA VAL A 42 13.92 12.96 20.77
C VAL A 42 15.04 12.55 19.81
N SER A 43 15.88 13.48 19.37
CA SER A 43 17.03 13.19 18.51
C SER A 43 17.97 12.18 19.15
N ARG A 44 18.27 12.32 20.45
CA ARG A 44 19.13 11.38 21.17
C ARG A 44 18.54 9.97 21.15
N TYR A 45 17.26 9.83 21.48
CA TYR A 45 16.58 8.53 21.47
C TYR A 45 16.53 7.89 20.08
N LEU A 46 16.20 8.66 19.05
CA LEU A 46 16.15 8.15 17.66
C LEU A 46 17.54 7.70 17.19
N ASN A 47 18.60 8.41 17.57
CA ASN A 47 19.97 8.00 17.27
C ASN A 47 20.41 6.77 18.09
N GLU A 48 19.99 6.64 19.34
CA GLU A 48 20.22 5.43 20.16
C GLU A 48 19.54 4.20 19.53
N GLY A 49 18.27 4.31 19.14
CA GLY A 49 17.54 3.22 18.46
C GLY A 49 18.13 2.88 17.07
N TYR A 50 18.61 3.88 16.33
CA TYR A 50 19.36 3.65 15.09
C TYR A 50 20.65 2.85 15.34
N LYS A 51 21.43 3.19 16.38
CA LYS A 51 22.66 2.44 16.74
C LYS A 51 22.37 0.98 17.13
N LYS A 52 21.20 0.71 17.71
CA LYS A 52 20.75 -0.64 18.06
C LYS A 52 20.18 -1.42 16.87
N GLY A 53 20.03 -0.80 15.70
CA GLY A 53 19.38 -1.43 14.55
C GLY A 53 17.87 -1.61 14.75
N GLU A 54 17.23 -0.75 15.54
CA GLU A 54 15.78 -0.72 15.75
C GLU A 54 15.09 0.27 14.79
N PHE A 55 15.80 1.33 14.41
CA PHE A 55 15.32 2.36 13.48
C PHE A 55 16.26 2.52 12.28
N SER A 56 15.70 2.83 11.11
CA SER A 56 16.44 3.24 9.92
C SER A 56 16.41 4.75 9.75
N LYS A 57 17.41 5.27 9.04
CA LYS A 57 17.51 6.69 8.66
C LYS A 57 17.29 6.87 7.17
N ILE A 58 16.56 7.92 6.83
CA ILE A 58 16.50 8.45 5.47
C ILE A 58 17.28 9.77 5.50
N GLN A 59 18.36 9.85 4.72
CA GLN A 59 19.32 10.97 4.70
C GLN A 59 18.78 12.22 3.98
N THR A 60 17.49 12.51 4.14
CA THR A 60 16.88 13.75 3.68
C THR A 60 17.33 14.94 4.54
N HIS A 61 17.11 16.15 4.04
CA HIS A 61 17.25 17.38 4.80
C HIS A 61 15.86 18.01 4.97
N PRO A 62 15.22 17.94 6.16
CA PRO A 62 15.71 17.34 7.41
C PRO A 62 15.65 15.80 7.45
N ILE A 63 16.44 15.17 8.33
CA ILE A 63 16.56 13.70 8.45
C ILE A 63 15.26 13.10 8.98
N LYS A 64 14.84 12.00 8.37
CA LYS A 64 13.65 11.23 8.74
C LYS A 64 14.07 9.89 9.37
N PHE A 65 13.38 9.49 10.43
CA PHE A 65 13.59 8.21 11.12
C PHE A 65 12.38 7.32 10.95
N ILE A 66 12.61 6.03 10.68
CA ILE A 66 11.53 5.07 10.44
C ILE A 66 11.80 3.77 11.20
N SER A 67 10.74 3.12 11.68
CA SER A 67 10.87 1.87 12.43
C SER A 67 11.22 0.69 11.52
N ILE A 68 12.29 -0.05 11.85
CA ILE A 68 12.66 -1.28 11.11
C ILE A 68 11.61 -2.36 11.29
N ARG A 69 10.96 -2.43 12.46
CA ARG A 69 9.87 -3.39 12.70
C ARG A 69 8.71 -3.17 11.75
N ILE A 70 8.45 -1.92 11.38
CA ILE A 70 7.43 -1.58 10.40
C ILE A 70 7.95 -1.82 9.00
N LEU A 71 9.17 -1.39 8.66
CA LEU A 71 9.76 -1.65 7.35
C LEU A 71 9.74 -3.15 6.99
N LYS A 72 10.09 -4.04 7.94
CA LYS A 72 10.04 -5.51 7.79
C LYS A 72 8.63 -6.09 7.56
N LYS A 73 7.57 -5.28 7.65
CA LYS A 73 6.21 -5.69 7.27
C LYS A 73 5.86 -5.31 5.83
N TYR A 74 6.54 -4.30 5.30
CA TYR A 74 6.27 -3.74 3.97
C TYR A 74 7.36 -4.08 2.95
N PHE A 75 8.58 -4.44 3.38
CA PHE A 75 9.76 -4.66 2.50
C PHE A 75 10.54 -5.90 2.93
N LYS A 76 11.02 -6.70 1.96
CA LYS A 76 11.67 -7.99 2.23
C LYS A 76 13.01 -7.80 2.95
N GLU A 77 13.82 -6.87 2.46
CA GLU A 77 15.19 -6.62 2.90
C GLU A 77 15.36 -5.12 3.21
N PRO A 78 14.88 -4.64 4.37
CA PRO A 78 15.00 -3.22 4.70
C PRO A 78 16.43 -2.84 5.13
N PHE A 79 16.90 -1.70 4.62
CA PHE A 79 18.22 -1.16 4.91
C PHE A 79 18.20 -0.26 6.15
N LEU A 80 19.35 -0.15 6.84
CA LEU A 80 19.52 0.81 7.93
C LEU A 80 19.59 2.26 7.45
N ASN A 81 20.07 2.48 6.23
CA ASN A 81 20.22 3.80 5.63
C ASN A 81 19.63 3.83 4.23
N TYR A 82 18.87 4.88 3.95
CA TYR A 82 18.35 5.21 2.64
C TYR A 82 18.78 6.63 2.29
N ASP A 83 19.21 6.87 1.05
CA ASP A 83 19.57 8.23 0.63
C ASP A 83 18.33 9.09 0.43
N THR A 84 17.24 8.51 -0.09
CA THR A 84 15.98 9.19 -0.38
C THR A 84 14.77 8.33 -0.01
N VAL A 85 13.62 8.98 0.17
CA VAL A 85 12.33 8.30 0.33
C VAL A 85 12.01 7.42 -0.88
N GLN A 86 12.34 7.89 -2.10
CA GLN A 86 12.09 7.14 -3.32
C GLN A 86 12.86 5.81 -3.34
N LYS A 87 14.17 5.82 -3.04
CA LYS A 87 14.96 4.59 -2.94
C LYS A 87 14.43 3.61 -1.90
N MET A 88 13.85 4.12 -0.80
CA MET A 88 13.17 3.28 0.18
C MET A 88 11.88 2.68 -0.38
N MET A 89 11.08 3.48 -1.08
CA MET A 89 9.80 3.06 -1.67
C MET A 89 9.96 2.07 -2.83
N ASP A 90 11.05 2.17 -3.58
CA ASP A 90 11.37 1.30 -4.71
C ASP A 90 11.90 -0.07 -4.28
N SER A 91 12.18 -0.27 -2.98
CA SER A 91 12.66 -1.56 -2.47
C SER A 91 11.58 -2.65 -2.56
N GLU A 92 12.00 -3.90 -2.76
CA GLU A 92 11.08 -5.04 -2.94
C GLU A 92 10.10 -5.13 -1.77
N ARG A 93 8.82 -4.87 -2.05
CA ARG A 93 7.78 -4.95 -1.04
C ARG A 93 7.55 -6.40 -0.62
N ILE A 94 7.31 -6.60 0.68
CA ILE A 94 6.63 -7.81 1.14
C ILE A 94 5.22 -7.70 0.62
N HIS A 95 4.77 -8.68 -0.17
CA HIS A 95 3.34 -8.87 -0.37
C HIS A 95 2.78 -9.28 0.97
N SER A 96 2.34 -8.29 1.73
CA SER A 96 1.59 -8.54 2.94
C SER A 96 0.35 -9.30 2.49
N THR A 97 0.29 -10.58 2.87
CA THR A 97 -0.95 -11.27 3.12
C THR A 97 -1.65 -10.52 4.26
N ASP A 98 -2.18 -9.33 3.95
CA ASP A 98 -3.07 -8.62 4.86
C ASP A 98 -4.20 -9.62 5.13
N SER A 99 -4.46 -10.00 6.37
CA SER A 99 -5.43 -11.06 6.69
C SER A 99 -6.86 -10.72 6.25
N GLY A 100 -7.08 -9.51 5.72
CA GLY A 100 -8.29 -9.07 5.02
C GLY A 100 -8.11 -8.64 3.56
N ASP A 101 -6.97 -8.86 2.90
CA ASP A 101 -6.83 -8.58 1.46
C ASP A 101 -7.66 -9.60 0.66
N ILE A 102 -8.64 -9.09 -0.08
CA ILE A 102 -9.54 -9.86 -0.94
C ILE A 102 -8.77 -10.66 -1.99
N PHE A 103 -7.59 -10.18 -2.41
CA PHE A 103 -6.76 -10.89 -3.38
C PHE A 103 -6.07 -12.14 -2.81
N ASN A 104 -6.05 -12.35 -1.49
CA ASN A 104 -5.53 -13.60 -0.92
C ASN A 104 -6.29 -14.85 -1.41
N ALA A 105 -7.56 -14.69 -1.83
CA ALA A 105 -8.35 -15.76 -2.43
C ALA A 105 -7.91 -16.11 -3.87
N VAL A 106 -7.03 -15.31 -4.49
CA VAL A 106 -6.49 -15.56 -5.83
C VAL A 106 -5.27 -16.46 -5.73
N ILE A 107 -5.30 -17.59 -6.44
CA ILE A 107 -4.16 -18.50 -6.55
C ILE A 107 -2.97 -17.74 -7.18
N GLY A 108 -1.82 -17.78 -6.53
CA GLY A 108 -0.62 -17.06 -6.97
C GLY A 108 -0.52 -15.62 -6.47
N SER A 109 -1.44 -15.15 -5.62
CA SER A 109 -1.42 -13.79 -5.05
C SER A 109 -0.17 -13.46 -4.23
N GLY A 110 0.38 -14.44 -3.52
CA GLY A 110 1.68 -14.33 -2.83
C GLY A 110 2.88 -14.78 -3.67
N GLY A 111 2.69 -15.09 -4.95
CA GLY A 111 3.73 -15.62 -5.85
C GLY A 111 3.65 -15.02 -7.26
N SER A 112 3.21 -15.80 -8.24
CA SER A 112 3.29 -15.44 -9.66
C SER A 112 2.43 -14.25 -10.10
N LEU A 113 1.37 -13.89 -9.36
CA LEU A 113 0.43 -12.81 -9.71
C LEU A 113 0.59 -11.54 -8.86
N VAL A 114 1.61 -11.53 -8.03
CA VAL A 114 1.98 -10.43 -7.15
C VAL A 114 1.98 -9.07 -7.86
N ASN A 115 2.71 -8.96 -8.97
CA ASN A 115 2.93 -7.67 -9.62
C ASN A 115 1.63 -7.20 -10.27
N GLN A 116 0.89 -8.12 -10.89
CA GLN A 116 -0.39 -7.85 -11.52
C GLN A 116 -1.43 -7.39 -10.49
N ILE A 117 -1.43 -7.97 -9.27
CA ILE A 117 -2.32 -7.54 -8.20
C ILE A 117 -1.99 -6.13 -7.72
N GLU A 118 -0.70 -5.79 -7.57
CA GLU A 118 -0.29 -4.44 -7.19
C GLU A 118 -0.60 -3.39 -8.28
N GLU A 119 -0.42 -3.75 -9.56
CA GLU A 119 -0.83 -2.93 -10.70
C GLU A 119 -2.35 -2.69 -10.70
N ILE A 120 -3.14 -3.75 -10.46
CA ILE A 120 -4.61 -3.66 -10.32
C ILE A 120 -5.02 -2.73 -9.18
N LYS A 121 -4.41 -2.88 -7.99
CA LYS A 121 -4.69 -2.01 -6.84
C LYS A 121 -4.35 -0.55 -7.17
N THR A 122 -3.23 -0.32 -7.83
CA THR A 122 -2.81 1.03 -8.24
C THR A 122 -3.77 1.63 -9.26
N ALA A 123 -4.16 0.86 -10.28
CA ALA A 123 -5.10 1.28 -11.31
C ALA A 123 -6.47 1.64 -10.72
N THR A 124 -6.99 0.83 -9.78
CA THR A 124 -8.28 1.10 -9.13
C THR A 124 -8.25 2.33 -8.22
N LEU A 125 -7.12 2.60 -7.54
CA LEU A 125 -6.93 3.75 -6.65
C LEU A 125 -6.58 5.05 -7.40
N TYR A 126 -6.37 5.00 -8.71
CA TYR A 126 -6.01 6.18 -9.48
C TYR A 126 -7.11 7.26 -9.41
N PRO A 127 -6.76 8.56 -9.27
CA PRO A 127 -7.75 9.62 -9.04
C PRO A 127 -8.90 9.67 -10.04
N GLY A 128 -10.08 10.08 -9.57
CA GLY A 128 -11.30 10.17 -10.37
C GLY A 128 -12.05 8.84 -10.40
N LYS A 129 -11.95 8.09 -11.51
CA LYS A 129 -12.69 6.83 -11.73
C LYS A 129 -11.78 5.59 -11.81
N GLY A 130 -10.52 5.71 -11.39
CA GLY A 130 -9.51 4.69 -11.65
C GLY A 130 -9.06 4.65 -13.11
N LEU A 131 -8.10 3.78 -13.41
CA LEU A 131 -7.62 3.49 -14.76
C LEU A 131 -8.31 2.23 -15.32
N PRO A 132 -8.57 2.16 -16.65
CA PRO A 132 -9.04 0.93 -17.28
C PRO A 132 -8.05 -0.22 -17.12
N ILE A 133 -8.56 -1.42 -16.85
CA ILE A 133 -7.76 -2.64 -16.67
C ILE A 133 -8.12 -3.63 -17.79
N MET A 134 -7.10 -4.14 -18.49
CA MET A 134 -7.25 -5.20 -19.48
C MET A 134 -6.64 -6.49 -18.95
N LEU A 135 -7.46 -7.54 -18.78
CA LEU A 135 -7.00 -8.86 -18.35
C LEU A 135 -6.77 -9.77 -19.55
N MET A 136 -5.52 -10.17 -19.76
CA MET A 136 -5.11 -11.05 -20.87
C MET A 136 -4.63 -12.41 -20.37
N GLY A 137 -4.91 -13.47 -21.13
CA GLY A 137 -4.45 -14.82 -20.83
C GLY A 137 -5.30 -15.92 -21.47
N PRO A 138 -4.86 -17.18 -21.41
CA PRO A 138 -5.55 -18.33 -22.02
C PRO A 138 -6.98 -18.54 -21.50
N SER A 139 -7.83 -19.25 -22.25
CA SER A 139 -9.15 -19.66 -21.75
C SER A 139 -9.01 -20.47 -20.46
N GLY A 140 -9.90 -20.27 -19.50
CA GLY A 140 -9.87 -20.96 -18.20
C GLY A 140 -8.85 -20.46 -17.18
N SER A 141 -8.02 -19.45 -17.50
CA SER A 141 -6.98 -18.93 -16.59
C SER A 141 -7.48 -18.08 -15.40
N GLY A 142 -8.79 -18.05 -15.14
CA GLY A 142 -9.37 -17.30 -14.01
C GLY A 142 -9.58 -15.80 -14.22
N LYS A 143 -9.50 -15.26 -15.45
CA LYS A 143 -9.69 -13.81 -15.72
C LYS A 143 -11.02 -13.25 -15.20
N THR A 144 -12.12 -13.97 -15.43
CA THR A 144 -13.45 -13.55 -14.94
C THR A 144 -13.51 -13.54 -13.42
N PHE A 145 -12.91 -14.54 -12.77
CA PHE A 145 -12.80 -14.59 -11.31
C PHE A 145 -11.98 -13.42 -10.78
N LEU A 146 -10.84 -13.12 -11.42
CA LEU A 146 -10.01 -11.97 -11.04
C LEU A 146 -10.79 -10.66 -11.21
N ALA A 147 -11.55 -10.47 -12.30
CA ALA A 147 -12.39 -9.29 -12.49
C ALA A 147 -13.43 -9.11 -11.36
N HIS A 148 -14.04 -10.20 -10.88
CA HIS A 148 -14.91 -10.15 -9.70
C HIS A 148 -14.15 -9.75 -8.43
N LYS A 149 -12.93 -10.24 -8.24
CA LYS A 149 -12.11 -9.85 -7.07
C LYS A 149 -11.69 -8.39 -7.11
N ILE A 150 -11.43 -7.83 -8.30
CA ILE A 150 -11.21 -6.38 -8.48
C ILE A 150 -12.43 -5.59 -8.02
N TYR A 151 -13.64 -6.03 -8.41
CA TYR A 151 -14.88 -5.41 -7.96
C TYR A 151 -15.06 -5.50 -6.43
N ASP A 152 -14.87 -6.69 -5.84
CA ASP A 152 -14.95 -6.90 -4.40
C ASP A 152 -13.96 -5.95 -3.66
N TYR A 153 -12.75 -5.79 -4.20
CA TYR A 153 -11.75 -4.85 -3.68
C TYR A 153 -12.22 -3.38 -3.75
N CYS A 154 -12.80 -2.95 -4.87
CA CYS A 154 -13.35 -1.60 -5.01
C CYS A 154 -14.47 -1.33 -3.99
N VAL A 155 -15.33 -2.31 -3.71
CA VAL A 155 -16.35 -2.23 -2.66
C VAL A 155 -15.71 -2.13 -1.28
N GLN A 156 -14.71 -2.97 -0.97
CA GLN A 156 -14.01 -2.98 0.31
C GLN A 156 -13.30 -1.65 0.60
N LYS A 157 -12.70 -1.04 -0.42
CA LYS A 157 -12.02 0.26 -0.32
C LYS A 157 -12.98 1.46 -0.43
N ASN A 158 -14.30 1.22 -0.52
CA ASN A 158 -15.33 2.24 -0.71
C ASN A 158 -15.10 3.14 -1.94
N LEU A 159 -14.47 2.60 -2.99
CA LEU A 159 -14.29 3.27 -4.29
C LEU A 159 -15.61 3.29 -5.08
N VAL A 160 -16.47 2.30 -4.81
CA VAL A 160 -17.84 2.20 -5.31
C VAL A 160 -18.79 1.97 -4.14
N ALA A 161 -20.07 2.26 -4.33
CA ALA A 161 -21.09 2.02 -3.31
C ALA A 161 -21.22 0.52 -3.01
N LYS A 162 -21.46 0.15 -1.75
CA LYS A 162 -21.64 -1.26 -1.33
C LYS A 162 -22.74 -2.00 -2.09
N ASN A 163 -23.78 -1.27 -2.52
CA ASN A 163 -24.91 -1.80 -3.28
C ASN A 163 -24.79 -1.50 -4.79
N SER A 164 -23.60 -1.11 -5.28
CA SER A 164 -23.36 -0.96 -6.71
C SER A 164 -23.53 -2.30 -7.43
N LYS A 165 -23.78 -2.25 -8.74
CA LYS A 165 -23.94 -3.43 -9.57
C LYS A 165 -22.64 -3.73 -10.31
N PHE A 166 -22.21 -4.99 -10.28
CA PHE A 166 -21.20 -5.48 -11.21
C PHE A 166 -21.90 -5.86 -12.53
N GLN A 167 -21.67 -5.07 -13.58
CA GLN A 167 -22.26 -5.31 -14.89
C GLN A 167 -21.27 -6.06 -15.80
N SER A 168 -21.66 -7.25 -16.24
CA SER A 168 -20.89 -8.05 -17.21
C SER A 168 -21.57 -7.95 -18.57
N LEU A 169 -20.82 -7.49 -19.58
CA LEU A 169 -21.26 -7.42 -20.96
C LEU A 169 -20.44 -8.41 -21.78
N ASN A 170 -21.09 -9.44 -22.33
CA ASN A 170 -20.47 -10.38 -23.23
C ASN A 170 -20.50 -9.85 -24.67
N CYS A 171 -19.36 -9.37 -25.18
CA CYS A 171 -19.23 -8.80 -26.53
C CYS A 171 -19.79 -9.70 -27.64
N ALA A 172 -19.75 -11.03 -27.49
CA ALA A 172 -20.28 -11.95 -28.50
C ALA A 172 -21.80 -11.84 -28.68
N GLN A 173 -22.53 -11.45 -27.63
CA GLN A 173 -24.00 -11.29 -27.69
C GLN A 173 -24.40 -10.00 -28.43
N TYR A 174 -23.55 -8.97 -28.41
CA TYR A 174 -23.83 -7.66 -28.99
C TYR A 174 -23.29 -7.49 -30.41
N PHE A 175 -22.40 -8.38 -30.87
CA PHE A 175 -21.76 -8.28 -32.18
C PHE A 175 -22.77 -8.12 -33.33
N ASN A 176 -23.89 -8.85 -33.27
CA ASN A 176 -24.93 -8.82 -34.30
C ASN A 176 -26.16 -7.95 -33.92
N ASN A 177 -26.28 -7.49 -32.67
CA ASN A 177 -27.44 -6.73 -32.18
C ASN A 177 -27.00 -5.61 -31.23
N PRO A 178 -26.43 -4.51 -31.75
CA PRO A 178 -25.93 -3.40 -30.95
C PRO A 178 -27.00 -2.73 -30.08
N GLU A 179 -28.27 -2.77 -30.51
CA GLU A 179 -29.40 -2.19 -29.77
C GLU A 179 -29.65 -2.86 -28.41
N LEU A 180 -29.17 -4.09 -28.19
CA LEU A 180 -29.24 -4.72 -26.87
C LEU A 180 -28.43 -3.94 -25.82
N LEU A 181 -27.40 -3.20 -26.25
CA LEU A 181 -26.54 -2.42 -25.36
C LEU A 181 -27.27 -1.20 -24.79
N SER A 182 -28.13 -0.54 -25.57
CA SER A 182 -28.85 0.67 -25.15
C SER A 182 -29.97 0.40 -24.14
N SER A 183 -30.43 -0.86 -24.03
CA SER A 183 -31.41 -1.26 -23.01
C SER A 183 -30.81 -1.55 -21.62
N LEU A 184 -29.48 -1.64 -21.54
CA LEU A 184 -28.74 -2.07 -20.33
C LEU A 184 -28.00 -0.93 -19.60
N LEU A 185 -27.81 0.22 -20.26
CA LEU A 185 -27.07 1.39 -19.78
C LEU A 185 -28.03 2.58 -19.59
#